data_AF-A0A7D5RBU3-F1
#
_entry.id   AF-A0A7D5RBU3-F1
#
_cell.length_a   1.000
_cell.length_b   1.000
_cell.length_c   1.000
_cell.angle_alpha   90.00
_cell.angle_beta   90.00
_cell.angle_gamma   90.00
#
_symmetry.space_group_name_H-M   'P 1'
#
loop_
_entity.id
_entity.type
_entity.pdbx_description
1 polymer ?
#
loop_
_entity_poly.entity_id
_entity_poly.type
_entity_poly.pdbx_seq_one_letter_code
_entity_poly.pdbx_strand_id
1 'polypeptide(L)'
;MDGIFVPDIQQVSNLLRELFPICRSITGNGVRKTLAILREITNFEILEIPTGTICYDWSIPKEWNVNDAYVKDQSGNKVIDFQKNNLHLKNYSIPIQKIISFEELESHLDTLPDMPDAIPYRTSYYKEDWGFCISHNQYVNLDKYATYEVVIDTSLKNGSLTYGQKIVKGESKFEFLISTYCCHPSLANDNLSGMVLWILLLHWIKQKKENIVIDLLLYLKQLEQ
;
A
#
# COMPACT_ATOMS: atom_id res chain seq x y z
N MET A 1 -14.99 33.77 -12.29
CA MET A 1 -14.43 32.41 -12.18
C MET A 1 -13.01 32.46 -11.57
N ASP A 2 -12.75 33.44 -10.69
CA ASP A 2 -11.47 33.58 -9.99
C ASP A 2 -11.59 32.86 -8.65
N GLY A 3 -10.90 31.73 -8.49
CA GLY A 3 -10.92 30.98 -7.23
C GLY A 3 -10.82 29.46 -7.36
N ILE A 4 -10.88 28.90 -8.57
CA ILE A 4 -10.68 27.46 -8.77
C ILE A 4 -9.18 27.17 -8.59
N PHE A 5 -8.85 26.35 -7.59
CA PHE A 5 -7.53 25.77 -7.45
C PHE A 5 -7.30 24.80 -8.61
N VAL A 6 -6.35 25.12 -9.47
CA VAL A 6 -5.85 24.21 -10.49
C VAL A 6 -4.47 23.75 -10.03
N PRO A 7 -4.31 22.49 -9.58
CA PRO A 7 -2.98 22.00 -9.23
C PRO A 7 -2.09 21.98 -10.46
N ASP A 8 -0.81 22.31 -10.27
CA ASP A 8 0.20 22.18 -11.33
C ASP A 8 0.30 20.71 -11.76
N ILE A 9 -0.07 20.44 -13.01
CA ILE A 9 -0.06 19.09 -13.60
C ILE A 9 1.32 18.45 -13.50
N GLN A 10 2.40 19.24 -13.61
CA GLN A 10 3.76 18.71 -13.50
C GLN A 10 4.07 18.26 -12.07
N GLN A 11 3.66 19.05 -11.07
CA GLN A 11 3.79 18.70 -9.66
C GLN A 11 3.02 17.41 -9.34
N VAL A 12 1.77 17.31 -9.82
CA VAL A 12 0.93 16.10 -9.65
C VAL A 12 1.61 14.89 -10.29
N SER A 13 2.09 15.03 -11.53
CA SER A 13 2.74 13.93 -12.25
C SER A 13 4.01 13.45 -11.54
N ASN A 14 4.83 14.37 -11.02
CA ASN A 14 6.03 14.03 -10.27
C ASN A 14 5.69 13.29 -8.98
N LEU A 15 4.71 13.78 -8.21
CA LEU A 15 4.29 13.16 -6.96
C LEU A 15 3.72 11.75 -7.19
N LEU A 16 2.93 11.55 -8.25
CA LEU A 16 2.44 10.23 -8.65
C LEU A 16 3.60 9.27 -8.94
N ARG A 17 4.60 9.70 -9.73
CA ARG A 17 5.75 8.86 -10.09
C ARG A 17 6.61 8.49 -8.88
N GLU A 18 6.78 9.42 -7.96
CA GLU A 18 7.57 9.22 -6.74
C GLU A 18 6.89 8.24 -5.77
N LEU A 19 5.57 8.39 -5.59
CA LEU A 19 4.80 7.57 -4.65
C LEU A 19 4.44 6.20 -5.22
N PHE A 20 4.23 6.07 -6.53
CA PHE A 20 3.77 4.82 -7.16
C PHE A 20 4.59 3.58 -6.76
N PRO A 21 5.94 3.57 -6.85
CA PRO A 21 6.73 2.35 -6.60
C PRO A 21 6.80 1.91 -5.12
N ILE A 22 6.37 2.75 -4.18
CA ILE A 22 6.46 2.43 -2.75
C ILE A 22 5.47 1.32 -2.39
N CYS A 23 6.00 0.21 -1.86
CA CYS A 23 5.17 -0.90 -1.36
C CYS A 23 4.50 -0.51 -0.04
N ARG A 24 3.26 -0.02 -0.13
CA ARG A 24 2.40 0.25 1.04
C ARG A 24 1.63 -0.99 1.46
N SER A 25 1.15 -0.95 2.69
CA SER A 25 0.29 -1.96 3.32
C SER A 25 -0.55 -1.27 4.40
N ILE A 26 -1.30 -2.02 5.20
CA ILE A 26 -1.98 -1.51 6.39
C ILE A 26 -1.01 -1.12 7.52
N THR A 27 0.29 -1.41 7.42
CA THR A 27 1.33 -0.93 8.33
C THR A 27 2.66 -0.81 7.60
N GLY A 28 3.72 -0.40 8.31
CA GLY A 28 5.10 -0.55 7.84
C GLY A 28 5.71 0.69 7.18
N ASN A 29 6.98 0.54 6.81
CA ASN A 29 7.83 1.64 6.35
C ASN A 29 7.38 2.24 5.02
N GLY A 30 6.66 1.50 4.19
CA GLY A 30 6.06 2.05 2.97
C GLY A 30 5.05 3.15 3.24
N VAL A 31 4.23 3.00 4.30
CA VAL A 31 3.30 4.03 4.76
C VAL A 31 4.08 5.23 5.28
N ARG A 32 5.05 5.01 6.19
CA ARG A 32 5.88 6.09 6.75
C ARG A 32 6.59 6.91 5.68
N LYS A 33 7.20 6.24 4.70
CA LYS A 33 7.86 6.89 3.55
C LYS A 33 6.87 7.71 2.73
N THR A 34 5.70 7.15 2.45
CA THR A 34 4.62 7.85 1.73
C THR A 34 4.21 9.13 2.46
N LEU A 35 3.92 9.04 3.77
CA LEU A 35 3.52 10.19 4.58
C LEU A 35 4.64 11.23 4.70
N ALA A 36 5.90 10.81 4.79
CA ALA A 36 7.05 11.72 4.82
C ALA A 36 7.13 12.56 3.54
N ILE A 37 6.99 11.95 2.36
CA ILE A 37 6.96 12.63 1.06
C ILE A 37 5.77 13.60 0.97
N LEU A 38 4.56 13.15 1.34
CA LEU A 38 3.39 14.03 1.32
C LEU A 38 3.56 15.26 2.24
N ARG A 39 4.23 15.08 3.38
CA ARG A 39 4.46 16.17 4.35
C ARG A 39 5.40 17.26 3.82
N GLU A 40 6.18 16.99 2.77
CA GLU A 40 6.98 18.00 2.08
C GLU A 40 6.12 19.03 1.34
N ILE A 41 4.91 18.65 0.92
CA ILE A 41 3.95 19.55 0.26
C ILE A 41 3.26 20.47 1.27
N THR A 42 2.85 19.92 2.42
CA THR A 42 2.25 20.71 3.50
C THR A 42 2.26 19.91 4.81
N ASN A 43 2.50 20.62 5.92
CA ASN A 43 2.60 19.97 7.23
C ASN A 43 1.25 19.41 7.75
N PHE A 44 1.29 18.17 8.22
CA PHE A 44 0.28 17.43 8.97
C PHE A 44 0.96 16.52 10.01
N GLU A 45 0.19 16.00 10.97
CA GLU A 45 0.68 15.13 12.03
C GLU A 45 0.75 13.68 11.53
N ILE A 46 1.83 12.99 11.84
CA ILE A 46 1.96 11.54 11.61
C ILE A 46 1.89 10.88 12.97
N LEU A 47 0.92 9.98 13.13
CA LEU A 47 0.58 9.33 14.38
C LEU A 47 0.82 7.82 14.25
N GLU A 48 1.25 7.20 15.34
CA GLU A 48 1.60 5.78 15.42
C GLU A 48 0.82 5.14 16.56
N ILE A 49 0.01 4.13 16.26
CA ILE A 49 -0.76 3.38 17.26
C ILE A 49 -0.11 2.00 17.46
N PRO A 50 0.29 1.61 18.68
CA PRO A 50 0.97 0.33 18.92
C PRO A 50 0.11 -0.88 18.56
N THR A 51 0.75 -1.93 18.02
CA THR A 51 0.17 -3.27 17.87
C THR A 51 -0.55 -3.73 19.15
N GLY A 52 -1.72 -4.35 18.98
CA GLY A 52 -2.54 -4.88 20.07
C GLY A 52 -3.43 -3.85 20.76
N THR A 53 -3.34 -2.56 20.39
CA THR A 53 -4.30 -1.55 20.86
C THR A 53 -5.71 -1.93 20.39
N ILE A 54 -6.68 -1.94 21.30
CA ILE A 54 -8.08 -2.26 21.02
C ILE A 54 -8.80 -0.99 20.58
N CYS A 55 -9.53 -1.06 19.47
CA CYS A 55 -10.21 0.10 18.90
C CYS A 55 -11.68 -0.25 18.58
N TYR A 56 -12.58 -0.34 19.56
CA TYR A 56 -13.89 -1.00 19.36
C TYR A 56 -13.73 -2.53 19.22
N ASP A 57 -14.08 -3.13 18.08
CA ASP A 57 -14.14 -4.58 17.87
C ASP A 57 -12.89 -5.19 17.22
N TRP A 58 -11.96 -4.37 16.72
CA TRP A 58 -10.66 -4.79 16.19
C TRP A 58 -9.48 -4.50 17.12
N SER A 59 -8.35 -5.12 16.81
CA SER A 59 -7.05 -4.81 17.42
C SER A 59 -6.05 -4.42 16.33
N ILE A 60 -5.17 -3.47 16.64
CA ILE A 60 -4.13 -3.03 15.72
C ILE A 60 -3.19 -4.22 15.42
N PRO A 61 -2.97 -4.58 14.13
CA PRO A 61 -2.20 -5.77 13.78
C PRO A 61 -0.71 -5.60 14.08
N LYS A 62 0.02 -6.71 13.95
CA LYS A 62 1.48 -6.67 13.82
C LYS A 62 1.87 -5.81 12.63
N GLU A 63 3.00 -5.14 12.74
CA GLU A 63 3.61 -4.37 11.67
C GLU A 63 4.30 -5.30 10.65
N TRP A 64 4.03 -5.07 9.37
CA TRP A 64 4.61 -5.81 8.25
C TRP A 64 5.59 -4.94 7.46
N ASN A 65 6.75 -5.50 7.13
CA ASN A 65 7.75 -4.88 6.24
C ASN A 65 8.30 -5.92 5.27
N VAL A 66 8.75 -5.46 4.10
CA VAL A 66 9.35 -6.29 3.05
C VAL A 66 10.64 -5.67 2.56
N ASN A 67 11.68 -6.49 2.38
CA ASN A 67 12.94 -6.10 1.76
C ASN A 67 13.02 -6.59 0.31
N ASP A 68 12.80 -7.89 0.08
CA ASP A 68 12.75 -8.50 -1.24
C ASP A 68 11.82 -9.73 -1.26
N ALA A 69 11.32 -10.09 -2.43
CA ALA A 69 10.63 -11.36 -2.64
C ALA A 69 10.74 -11.80 -4.10
N TYR A 70 11.00 -13.09 -4.32
CA TYR A 70 11.14 -13.62 -5.66
C TYR A 70 10.92 -15.13 -5.70
N VAL A 71 10.70 -15.61 -6.93
CA VAL A 71 10.74 -17.03 -7.27
C VAL A 71 11.75 -17.21 -8.39
N LYS A 72 12.74 -18.09 -8.21
CA LYS A 72 13.74 -18.43 -9.24
C LYS A 72 13.54 -19.83 -9.79
N ASP A 73 13.79 -19.97 -11.08
CA ASP A 73 13.90 -21.27 -11.74
C ASP A 73 15.27 -21.94 -11.46
N GLN A 74 15.44 -23.17 -11.95
CA GLN A 74 16.68 -23.94 -11.81
C GLN A 74 17.87 -23.34 -12.58
N SER A 75 17.62 -22.42 -13.51
CA SER A 75 18.66 -21.68 -14.23
C SER A 75 19.08 -20.41 -13.49
N GLY A 76 18.46 -20.10 -12.35
CA GLY A 76 18.73 -18.93 -11.53
C GLY A 76 17.98 -17.67 -11.97
N ASN A 77 17.08 -17.75 -12.96
CA ASN A 77 16.30 -16.61 -13.42
C ASN A 77 15.15 -16.33 -12.44
N LYS A 78 14.98 -15.06 -12.03
CA LYS A 78 13.79 -14.63 -11.28
C LYS A 78 12.57 -14.62 -12.21
N VAL A 79 11.78 -15.70 -12.18
CA VAL A 79 10.51 -15.82 -12.92
C VAL A 79 9.40 -14.98 -12.29
N ILE A 80 9.50 -14.70 -10.99
CA ILE A 80 8.68 -13.72 -10.27
C ILE A 80 9.62 -12.81 -9.48
N ASP A 81 9.45 -11.49 -9.61
CA ASP A 81 10.40 -10.51 -9.04
C ASP A 81 9.68 -9.29 -8.46
N PHE A 82 9.61 -9.22 -7.14
CA PHE A 82 8.99 -8.11 -6.40
C PHE A 82 9.57 -6.74 -6.77
N GLN A 83 10.87 -6.67 -7.09
CA GLN A 83 11.52 -5.41 -7.45
C GLN A 83 11.00 -4.84 -8.79
N LYS A 84 10.42 -5.69 -9.66
CA LYS A 84 9.79 -5.24 -10.91
C LYS A 84 8.38 -4.72 -10.67
N ASN A 85 7.62 -5.41 -9.82
CA ASN A 85 6.27 -4.99 -9.43
C ASN A 85 5.93 -5.54 -8.05
N ASN A 86 5.69 -4.66 -7.08
CA ASN A 86 5.38 -5.07 -5.71
C ASN A 86 4.01 -5.76 -5.57
N LEU A 87 3.16 -5.73 -6.60
CA LEU A 87 1.95 -6.55 -6.66
C LEU A 87 2.24 -8.04 -6.79
N HIS A 88 3.47 -8.42 -7.18
CA HIS A 88 3.85 -9.83 -7.22
C HIS A 88 3.80 -10.52 -5.86
N LEU A 89 3.90 -9.78 -4.75
CA LEU A 89 3.85 -10.36 -3.42
C LEU A 89 2.45 -10.16 -2.83
N LYS A 90 1.82 -11.25 -2.38
CA LYS A 90 0.59 -11.18 -1.58
C LYS A 90 0.89 -10.36 -0.32
N ASN A 91 0.20 -9.24 -0.14
CA ASN A 91 0.49 -8.29 0.93
C ASN A 91 0.30 -8.97 2.29
N TYR A 92 1.16 -8.66 3.28
CA TYR A 92 1.25 -9.34 4.58
C TYR A 92 1.81 -10.78 4.57
N SER A 93 2.38 -11.26 3.44
CA SER A 93 3.03 -12.58 3.40
C SER A 93 4.12 -12.75 4.47
N ILE A 94 4.11 -13.90 5.15
CA ILE A 94 5.13 -14.30 6.12
C ILE A 94 6.48 -14.64 5.44
N PRO A 95 7.62 -14.56 6.16
CA PRO A 95 8.91 -14.88 5.56
C PRO A 95 9.02 -16.38 5.24
N ILE A 96 9.61 -16.68 4.09
CA ILE A 96 9.88 -18.04 3.64
C ILE A 96 11.16 -18.08 2.80
N GLN A 97 11.92 -19.15 2.96
CA GLN A 97 13.07 -19.47 2.11
C GLN A 97 13.12 -20.98 1.91
N LYS A 98 12.67 -21.45 0.75
CA LYS A 98 12.57 -22.89 0.44
C LYS A 98 12.82 -23.16 -1.04
N ILE A 99 13.16 -24.41 -1.35
CA ILE A 99 13.09 -24.95 -2.71
C ILE A 99 11.89 -25.90 -2.73
N ILE A 100 10.92 -25.64 -3.60
CA ILE A 100 9.64 -26.37 -3.65
C ILE A 100 9.32 -26.85 -5.07
N SER A 101 8.43 -27.82 -5.22
CA SER A 101 7.93 -28.26 -6.53
C SER A 101 6.99 -27.22 -7.14
N PHE A 102 6.74 -27.31 -8.45
CA PHE A 102 5.67 -26.54 -9.08
C PHE A 102 4.30 -26.78 -8.42
N GLU A 103 3.96 -28.03 -8.09
CA GLU A 103 2.67 -28.38 -7.45
C GLU A 103 2.48 -27.65 -6.11
N GLU A 104 3.51 -27.59 -5.27
CA GLU A 104 3.45 -26.81 -4.03
C GLU A 104 3.37 -25.31 -4.31
N LEU A 105 4.20 -24.80 -5.24
CA LEU A 105 4.21 -23.39 -5.61
C LEU A 105 2.84 -22.93 -6.14
N GLU A 106 2.20 -23.72 -6.99
CA GLU A 106 0.90 -23.43 -7.61
C GLU A 106 -0.19 -23.13 -6.59
N SER A 107 -0.20 -23.85 -5.45
CA SER A 107 -1.16 -23.60 -4.36
C SER A 107 -1.00 -22.22 -3.70
N HIS A 108 0.14 -21.55 -3.93
CA HIS A 108 0.48 -20.22 -3.45
C HIS A 108 0.53 -19.15 -4.56
N LEU A 109 0.07 -19.47 -5.78
CA LEU A 109 -0.02 -18.53 -6.89
C LEU A 109 -1.45 -18.05 -7.12
N ASP A 110 -1.62 -16.73 -7.19
CA ASP A 110 -2.86 -16.07 -7.59
C ASP A 110 -2.73 -15.51 -9.01
N THR A 111 -3.72 -15.79 -9.87
CA THR A 111 -3.81 -15.27 -11.25
C THR A 111 -5.23 -14.83 -11.60
N LEU A 112 -5.40 -14.17 -12.75
CA LEU A 112 -6.71 -13.78 -13.30
C LEU A 112 -6.86 -14.30 -14.74
N PRO A 113 -7.49 -15.47 -14.96
CA PRO A 113 -7.67 -16.01 -16.31
C PRO A 113 -8.40 -15.06 -17.27
N ASP A 114 -9.40 -14.32 -16.76
CA ASP A 114 -10.21 -13.37 -17.56
C ASP A 114 -9.45 -12.07 -17.91
N MET A 115 -8.31 -11.80 -17.26
CA MET A 115 -7.45 -10.65 -17.51
C MET A 115 -5.98 -11.12 -17.56
N PRO A 116 -5.58 -11.82 -18.63
CA PRO A 116 -4.40 -12.68 -18.61
C PRO A 116 -3.05 -11.95 -18.49
N ASP A 117 -3.03 -10.64 -18.79
CA ASP A 117 -1.85 -9.77 -18.64
C ASP A 117 -1.81 -9.03 -17.29
N ALA A 118 -2.89 -9.04 -16.51
CA ALA A 118 -2.97 -8.35 -15.23
C ALA A 118 -2.34 -9.19 -14.11
N ILE A 119 -1.61 -8.53 -13.21
CA ILE A 119 -1.18 -9.12 -11.93
C ILE A 119 -2.25 -8.78 -10.88
N PRO A 120 -2.92 -9.76 -10.25
CA PRO A 120 -3.90 -9.45 -9.21
C PRO A 120 -3.24 -8.83 -7.99
N TYR A 121 -3.97 -7.95 -7.31
CA TYR A 121 -3.62 -7.53 -5.95
C TYR A 121 -4.34 -8.44 -4.95
N ARG A 122 -3.58 -9.02 -4.01
CA ARG A 122 -4.07 -9.92 -2.95
C ARG A 122 -3.42 -9.56 -1.61
N THR A 123 -4.12 -9.86 -0.53
CA THR A 123 -3.74 -9.49 0.84
C THR A 123 -4.06 -10.63 1.80
N SER A 124 -3.28 -10.80 2.86
CA SER A 124 -3.57 -11.74 3.96
C SER A 124 -3.37 -11.08 5.33
N TYR A 125 -4.12 -10.02 5.61
CA TYR A 125 -3.89 -9.17 6.79
C TYR A 125 -4.12 -9.86 8.14
N TYR A 126 -5.13 -10.73 8.20
CA TYR A 126 -5.64 -11.29 9.46
C TYR A 126 -5.43 -12.81 9.59
N LYS A 127 -4.86 -13.43 8.56
CA LYS A 127 -4.49 -14.84 8.54
C LYS A 127 -3.06 -14.93 8.05
N GLU A 128 -2.17 -15.51 8.86
CA GLU A 128 -0.80 -15.76 8.42
C GLU A 128 -0.83 -16.73 7.23
N ASP A 129 -0.31 -16.26 6.10
CA ASP A 129 -0.21 -16.98 4.83
C ASP A 129 0.97 -16.37 4.04
N TRP A 130 1.30 -16.97 2.91
CA TRP A 130 2.22 -16.39 1.94
C TRP A 130 1.75 -16.71 0.52
N GLY A 131 2.19 -15.91 -0.45
CA GLY A 131 1.94 -16.22 -1.85
C GLY A 131 2.43 -15.15 -2.81
N PHE A 132 2.39 -15.50 -4.08
CA PHE A 132 2.73 -14.59 -5.17
C PHE A 132 1.55 -14.40 -6.12
N CYS A 133 1.46 -13.22 -6.70
CA CYS A 133 0.51 -12.91 -7.76
C CYS A 133 1.25 -12.76 -9.08
N ILE A 134 0.76 -13.37 -10.14
CA ILE A 134 1.37 -13.27 -11.48
C ILE A 134 0.30 -13.11 -12.55
N SER A 135 0.69 -12.66 -13.73
CA SER A 135 -0.21 -12.68 -14.87
C SER A 135 -0.53 -14.13 -15.25
N HIS A 136 -1.73 -14.38 -15.76
CA HIS A 136 -2.10 -15.73 -16.20
C HIS A 136 -1.15 -16.21 -17.32
N ASN A 137 -0.74 -15.30 -18.20
CA ASN A 137 0.25 -15.60 -19.24
C ASN A 137 1.61 -16.04 -18.66
N GLN A 138 2.08 -15.43 -17.57
CA GLN A 138 3.29 -15.90 -16.88
C GLN A 138 3.08 -17.30 -16.28
N TYR A 139 1.96 -17.51 -15.60
CA TYR A 139 1.62 -18.79 -14.97
C TYR A 139 1.60 -19.96 -15.96
N VAL A 140 0.99 -19.79 -17.14
CA VAL A 140 0.92 -20.83 -18.17
C VAL A 140 2.32 -21.22 -18.66
N ASN A 141 3.27 -20.29 -18.66
CA ASN A 141 4.64 -20.51 -19.12
C ASN A 141 5.60 -21.08 -18.06
N LEU A 142 5.15 -21.26 -16.81
CA LEU A 142 5.97 -21.91 -15.78
C LEU A 142 6.15 -23.40 -16.09
N ASP A 143 7.36 -23.91 -15.92
CA ASP A 143 7.65 -25.34 -16.01
C ASP A 143 6.95 -26.08 -14.85
N LYS A 144 6.05 -27.00 -15.21
CA LYS A 144 5.20 -27.77 -14.30
C LYS A 144 5.92 -28.94 -13.63
N TYR A 145 7.11 -29.29 -14.10
CA TYR A 145 7.91 -30.40 -13.60
C TYR A 145 9.18 -29.95 -12.87
N ALA A 146 9.46 -28.64 -12.86
CA ALA A 146 10.62 -28.06 -12.20
C ALA A 146 10.41 -27.84 -10.69
N THR A 147 11.53 -27.57 -10.02
CA THR A 147 11.56 -26.99 -8.68
C THR A 147 11.95 -25.52 -8.74
N TYR A 148 11.51 -24.76 -7.75
CA TYR A 148 11.72 -23.31 -7.68
C TYR A 148 12.30 -22.91 -6.32
N GLU A 149 13.29 -22.02 -6.33
CA GLU A 149 13.76 -21.32 -5.12
C GLU A 149 12.79 -20.17 -4.85
N VAL A 150 12.06 -20.25 -3.73
CA VAL A 150 11.13 -19.22 -3.27
C VAL A 150 11.74 -18.48 -2.09
N VAL A 151 11.80 -17.16 -2.21
CA VAL A 151 12.27 -16.27 -1.14
C VAL A 151 11.25 -15.16 -0.92
N ILE A 152 10.83 -15.00 0.33
CA ILE A 152 10.07 -13.84 0.81
C ILE A 152 10.83 -13.34 2.04
N ASP A 153 11.54 -12.23 1.90
CA ASP A 153 12.24 -11.56 2.99
C ASP A 153 11.33 -10.45 3.56
N THR A 154 10.43 -10.88 4.44
CA THR A 154 9.49 -10.01 5.17
C THR A 154 9.66 -10.15 6.67
N SER A 155 9.12 -9.18 7.41
CA SER A 155 8.98 -9.26 8.86
C SER A 155 7.54 -8.96 9.26
N LEU A 156 7.00 -9.75 10.20
CA LEU A 156 5.70 -9.52 10.83
C LEU A 156 5.88 -9.50 12.36
N LYS A 157 5.98 -8.31 12.94
CA LYS A 157 6.42 -8.10 14.35
C LYS A 157 5.56 -7.06 15.05
N ASN A 158 5.66 -6.98 16.39
CA ASN A 158 5.05 -5.86 17.10
C ASN A 158 5.70 -4.55 16.64
N GLY A 159 4.88 -3.58 16.30
CA GLY A 159 5.28 -2.27 15.82
C GLY A 159 4.10 -1.32 15.97
N SER A 160 3.77 -0.59 14.92
CA SER A 160 2.63 0.32 14.94
C SER A 160 1.91 0.44 13.61
N LEU A 161 0.65 0.85 13.71
CA LEU A 161 -0.13 1.37 12.61
C LEU A 161 0.12 2.87 12.49
N THR A 162 0.50 3.31 11.30
CA THR A 162 0.80 4.71 10.99
C THR A 162 -0.35 5.36 10.24
N TYR A 163 -0.75 6.58 10.63
CA TYR A 163 -1.70 7.39 9.86
C TYR A 163 -1.35 8.88 9.91
N GLY A 164 -1.90 9.65 8.98
CA GLY A 164 -1.74 11.11 8.91
C GLY A 164 -3.01 11.84 9.30
N GLN A 165 -2.90 12.93 10.07
CA GLN A 165 -4.04 13.78 10.43
C GLN A 165 -3.69 15.26 10.38
N LYS A 166 -4.65 16.10 9.97
CA LYS A 166 -4.55 17.54 10.16
C LYS A 166 -5.89 18.16 10.49
N ILE A 167 -5.97 18.78 11.65
CA ILE A 167 -7.07 19.67 12.03
C ILE A 167 -6.70 21.10 11.62
N VAL A 168 -7.54 21.70 10.76
CA VAL A 168 -7.51 23.13 10.43
C VAL A 168 -8.63 23.80 11.21
N LYS A 169 -8.27 24.67 12.17
CA LYS A 169 -9.24 25.33 13.03
C LYS A 169 -9.93 26.49 12.29
N GLY A 170 -11.25 26.49 12.30
CA GLY A 170 -12.08 27.64 11.96
C GLY A 170 -12.81 28.21 13.18
N GLU A 171 -13.69 29.18 12.95
CA GLU A 171 -14.48 29.86 14.00
C GLU A 171 -15.83 29.16 14.30
N SER A 172 -16.27 28.26 13.42
CA SER A 172 -17.52 27.53 13.50
C SER A 172 -17.44 26.33 14.44
N LYS A 173 -18.59 25.91 14.97
CA LYS A 173 -18.77 24.66 15.73
C LYS A 173 -18.99 23.44 14.84
N PHE A 174 -19.17 23.63 13.53
CA PHE A 174 -19.33 22.55 12.57
C PHE A 174 -17.97 22.05 12.07
N GLU A 175 -17.85 20.73 11.93
CA GLU A 175 -16.65 20.04 11.45
C GLU A 175 -16.96 19.27 10.17
N PHE A 176 -16.05 19.34 9.20
CA PHE A 176 -16.07 18.47 8.01
C PHE A 176 -14.87 17.54 8.05
N LEU A 177 -15.13 16.24 7.86
CA LEU A 177 -14.10 15.22 7.71
C LEU A 177 -13.82 14.95 6.22
N ILE A 178 -12.56 15.09 5.81
CA ILE A 178 -12.09 14.68 4.49
C ILE A 178 -11.08 13.56 4.66
N SER A 179 -11.47 12.35 4.27
CA SER A 179 -10.64 11.17 4.48
C SER A 179 -10.27 10.47 3.18
N THR A 180 -9.12 9.81 3.21
CA THR A 180 -8.68 8.88 2.17
C THR A 180 -7.77 7.82 2.80
N TYR A 181 -7.39 6.78 2.05
CA TYR A 181 -6.58 5.68 2.57
C TYR A 181 -5.23 5.50 1.88
N CYS A 182 -4.22 5.07 2.63
CA CYS A 182 -2.84 4.89 2.20
C CYS A 182 -2.32 3.45 2.22
N CYS A 183 -3.21 2.44 2.24
CA CYS A 183 -2.80 1.05 2.38
C CYS A 183 -2.42 0.34 1.08
N HIS A 184 -2.88 0.83 -0.08
CA HIS A 184 -2.65 0.14 -1.37
C HIS A 184 -1.25 0.44 -1.92
N PRO A 185 -0.52 -0.56 -2.45
CA PRO A 185 0.84 -0.41 -2.97
C PRO A 185 0.86 0.27 -4.37
N SER A 186 1.50 -0.31 -5.39
CA SER A 186 1.63 0.29 -6.73
C SER A 186 0.33 0.24 -7.55
N LEU A 187 -0.73 0.87 -7.04
CA LEU A 187 -2.01 1.04 -7.71
C LEU A 187 -2.34 2.54 -7.80
N ALA A 188 -2.65 3.00 -9.01
CA ALA A 188 -2.79 4.43 -9.28
C ALA A 188 -4.15 4.99 -8.83
N ASN A 189 -5.25 4.47 -9.39
CA ASN A 189 -6.58 5.02 -9.12
C ASN A 189 -7.16 4.55 -7.78
N ASP A 190 -6.76 3.37 -7.31
CA ASP A 190 -7.12 2.82 -6.00
C ASP A 190 -5.84 2.60 -5.18
N ASN A 191 -5.35 3.59 -4.44
CA ASN A 191 -5.93 4.90 -4.18
C ASN A 191 -4.85 6.00 -4.09
N LEU A 192 -3.81 5.87 -4.92
CA LEU A 192 -2.77 6.91 -5.00
C LEU A 192 -3.35 8.26 -5.43
N SER A 193 -4.34 8.25 -6.34
CA SER A 193 -5.11 9.43 -6.74
C SER A 193 -5.73 10.16 -5.54
N GLY A 194 -6.38 9.43 -4.63
CA GLY A 194 -6.99 9.98 -3.42
C GLY A 194 -5.97 10.62 -2.49
N MET A 195 -4.81 9.97 -2.28
CA MET A 195 -3.73 10.53 -1.45
C MET A 195 -3.17 11.83 -2.01
N VAL A 196 -2.95 11.89 -3.33
CA VAL A 196 -2.46 13.10 -4.01
C VAL A 196 -3.49 14.22 -3.94
N LEU A 197 -4.76 13.93 -4.17
CA LEU A 197 -5.83 14.92 -4.03
C LEU A 197 -5.92 15.45 -2.59
N TRP A 198 -5.84 14.55 -1.61
CA TRP A 198 -5.94 14.89 -0.19
C TRP A 198 -4.85 15.88 0.23
N ILE A 199 -3.59 15.66 -0.15
CA ILE A 199 -2.50 16.56 0.24
C ILE A 199 -2.58 17.93 -0.46
N LEU A 200 -2.99 17.95 -1.72
CA LEU A 200 -3.17 19.19 -2.48
C LEU A 200 -4.33 20.01 -1.92
N LEU A 201 -5.41 19.34 -1.53
CA LEU A 201 -6.54 19.99 -0.89
C LEU A 201 -6.15 20.54 0.49
N LEU A 202 -5.41 19.78 1.30
CA LEU A 202 -4.86 20.30 2.56
C LEU A 202 -3.98 21.54 2.35
N HIS A 203 -3.12 21.50 1.34
CA HIS A 203 -2.23 22.60 0.99
C HIS A 203 -3.04 23.86 0.59
N TRP A 204 -4.10 23.68 -0.20
CA TRP A 204 -4.99 24.76 -0.60
C TRP A 204 -5.82 25.32 0.57
N ILE A 205 -6.44 24.47 1.39
CA ILE A 205 -7.25 24.88 2.55
C ILE A 205 -6.43 25.75 3.50
N LYS A 206 -5.17 25.38 3.76
CA LYS A 206 -4.29 26.15 4.67
C LYS A 206 -3.95 27.56 4.19
N GLN A 207 -4.16 27.87 2.91
CA GLN A 207 -3.97 29.22 2.35
C GLN A 207 -5.23 30.09 2.46
N LYS A 208 -6.36 29.50 2.85
CA LYS A 208 -7.63 30.21 2.98
C LYS A 208 -7.89 30.57 4.45
N LYS A 209 -8.52 31.72 4.67
CA LYS A 209 -9.17 32.03 5.94
C LYS A 209 -10.53 31.34 5.94
N GLU A 210 -10.61 30.17 6.54
CA GLU A 210 -11.85 29.42 6.63
C GLU A 210 -12.50 29.63 7.99
N ASN A 211 -13.81 29.89 8.00
CA ASN A 211 -14.60 29.99 9.22
C ASN A 211 -14.98 28.62 9.78
N ILE A 212 -14.54 27.52 9.17
CA ILE A 212 -15.02 26.16 9.48
C ILE A 212 -13.85 25.25 9.89
N VAL A 213 -14.09 24.36 10.86
CA VAL A 213 -13.11 23.34 11.26
C VAL A 213 -13.11 22.22 10.23
N ILE A 214 -11.93 21.86 9.72
CA ILE A 214 -11.77 20.75 8.78
C ILE A 214 -10.77 19.76 9.37
N ASP A 215 -11.21 18.52 9.57
CA ASP A 215 -10.34 17.40 9.89
C ASP A 215 -10.02 16.64 8.61
N LEU A 216 -8.74 16.52 8.30
CA LEU A 216 -8.26 15.72 7.19
C LEU A 216 -7.58 14.47 7.76
N LEU A 217 -8.10 13.29 7.39
CA LEU A 217 -7.63 12.00 7.89
C LEU A 217 -7.13 11.10 6.75
N LEU A 218 -5.84 10.81 6.73
CA LEU A 218 -5.24 9.82 5.84
C LEU A 218 -5.01 8.53 6.63
N TYR A 219 -5.96 7.60 6.52
CA TYR A 219 -6.01 6.38 7.32
C TYR A 219 -5.78 5.14 6.46
N LEU A 220 -6.20 3.98 6.96
CA LEU A 220 -6.05 2.70 6.30
C LEU A 220 -7.43 2.10 6.13
N LYS A 221 -7.74 1.66 4.91
CA LYS A 221 -9.01 1.03 4.62
C LYS A 221 -9.03 -0.36 5.25
N GLN A 222 -9.96 -0.58 6.17
CA GLN A 222 -10.35 -1.93 6.55
C GLN A 222 -11.06 -2.56 5.35
N LEU A 223 -10.61 -3.74 4.95
CA LEU A 223 -11.45 -4.63 4.17
C LEU A 223 -12.18 -5.51 5.18
N GLU A 224 -13.51 -5.56 5.08
CA GLU A 224 -14.33 -6.49 5.85
C GLU A 224 -13.80 -7.93 5.63
N GLN A 225 -13.85 -8.75 6.69
CA GLN A 225 -13.38 -10.13 6.67
C GLN A 225 -14.22 -11.01 5.75
#